data_AF-A0A668URA6-F1
#
_entry.id   AF-A0A668URA6-F1
#
_cell.length_a   1.000
_cell.length_b   1.000
_cell.length_c   1.000
_cell.angle_alpha   90.00
_cell.angle_beta   90.00
_cell.angle_gamma   90.00
#
_symmetry.space_group_name_H-M   'P 1'
#
loop_
_entity.id
_entity.type
_entity.pdbx_description
1 polymer ?
#
loop_
_entity_poly.entity_id
_entity_poly.type
_entity_poly.pdbx_seq_one_letter_code
_entity_poly.pdbx_strand_id
1 'polypeptide(L)'
;MSRKHRQFKGAEVSCCVKYFLFGFNIVFWVSKHSKFQVNNLGGFDPVWLFIVVGGVMFILGFAGCIGALRENTLLLKFFSVFLGLIFFLELTAGILAFVFKDWIKDQLNFFINNNVKAYRDDIDLQNLIDFAQEYWSCCGAHGPDDWNLNIYFNCTDRNPSRERCGVPFSCCIKDPAEDVINTQCGYDVRQHVELDRQRFIYTKGCVGQFEKWLQDNLIIVAGVFVGIALLQIFGICLAQNLVSDIRAVKANW
;
A
#
# COMPACT_ATOMS: atom_id res chain seq x y z
N MET A 1 55.14 14.18 27.83
CA MET A 1 53.89 14.96 27.70
C MET A 1 52.93 14.18 26.81
N SER A 2 52.08 13.32 27.40
CA SER A 2 51.22 12.38 26.67
C SER A 2 49.76 12.82 26.77
N ARG A 3 49.16 13.23 25.65
CA ARG A 3 47.74 13.58 25.54
C ARG A 3 47.01 12.38 24.94
N LYS A 4 46.37 11.58 25.81
CA LYS A 4 45.35 10.60 25.42
C LYS A 4 44.14 11.35 24.87
N HIS A 5 43.91 11.32 23.56
CA HIS A 5 42.57 11.57 23.02
C HIS A 5 41.69 10.35 23.33
N ARG A 6 40.93 10.42 24.43
CA ARG A 6 39.73 9.59 24.62
C ARG A 6 38.70 10.05 23.59
N GLN A 7 38.56 9.27 22.53
CA GLN A 7 37.44 9.37 21.62
C GLN A 7 36.18 8.98 22.40
N PHE A 8 35.40 9.97 22.83
CA PHE A 8 34.06 9.76 23.34
C PHE A 8 33.24 9.15 22.20
N LYS A 9 33.05 7.83 22.22
CA LYS A 9 31.96 7.20 21.45
C LYS A 9 30.67 7.80 22.01
N GLY A 10 30.01 8.65 21.21
CA GLY A 10 28.62 9.02 21.49
C GLY A 10 27.83 7.73 21.70
N ALA A 11 27.04 7.67 22.77
CA ALA A 11 26.17 6.53 23.03
C ALA A 11 25.08 6.50 21.95
N GLU A 12 25.39 5.88 20.81
CA GLU A 12 24.41 5.62 19.76
C GLU A 12 23.47 4.52 20.25
N VAL A 13 22.20 4.87 20.40
CA VAL A 13 21.14 3.92 20.76
C VAL A 13 21.12 2.83 19.68
N SER A 14 21.35 1.57 20.10
CA SER A 14 21.42 0.41 19.22
C SER A 14 20.25 0.40 18.24
N CYS A 15 20.53 0.26 16.96
CA CYS A 15 19.53 0.21 15.89
C CYS A 15 18.42 -0.81 16.21
N CYS A 16 18.79 -1.93 16.87
CA CYS A 16 17.87 -2.95 17.33
C CYS A 16 16.82 -2.42 18.31
N VAL A 17 17.21 -1.53 19.22
CA VAL A 17 16.30 -0.93 20.22
C VAL A 17 15.34 0.04 19.55
N LYS A 18 15.81 0.82 18.56
CA LYS A 18 14.94 1.72 17.78
C LYS A 18 13.86 0.97 17.02
N TYR A 19 14.24 -0.07 16.26
CA TYR A 19 13.28 -0.87 15.50
C TYR A 19 12.35 -1.67 16.43
N PHE A 20 12.88 -2.24 17.51
CA PHE A 20 12.06 -2.96 18.51
C PHE A 20 11.02 -2.05 19.15
N LEU A 21 11.39 -0.83 19.57
CA LEU A 21 10.44 0.13 20.12
C LEU A 21 9.41 0.59 19.09
N PHE A 22 9.80 0.79 17.83
CA PHE A 22 8.86 1.11 16.75
C PHE A 22 7.86 -0.02 16.51
N GLY A 23 8.33 -1.26 16.38
CA GLY A 23 7.48 -2.45 16.21
C GLY A 23 6.56 -2.69 17.40
N PHE A 24 7.06 -2.54 18.63
CA PHE A 24 6.27 -2.69 19.85
C PHE A 24 5.16 -1.62 19.94
N ASN A 25 5.44 -0.37 19.58
CA ASN A 25 4.43 0.69 19.53
C ASN A 25 3.35 0.42 18.47
N ILE A 26 3.73 -0.13 17.30
CA ILE A 26 2.76 -0.54 16.27
C ILE A 26 1.87 -1.67 16.80
N VAL A 27 2.44 -2.71 17.42
CA VAL A 27 1.66 -3.84 17.97
C VAL A 27 0.69 -3.38 19.07
N PHE A 28 1.11 -2.45 19.93
CA PHE A 28 0.23 -1.86 20.94
C PHE A 28 -0.89 -1.00 20.34
N TRP A 29 -0.59 -0.24 19.28
CA TRP A 29 -1.58 0.53 18.54
C TRP A 29 -2.62 -0.38 17.87
N VAL A 30 -2.17 -1.45 17.21
CA VAL A 30 -3.02 -2.49 16.59
C VAL A 30 -3.85 -3.24 17.64
N SER A 31 -3.29 -3.54 18.82
CA SER A 31 -4.02 -4.23 19.90
C SER A 31 -5.19 -3.40 20.46
N LYS A 32 -5.13 -2.07 20.33
CA LYS A 32 -6.26 -1.18 20.63
C LYS A 32 -7.31 -1.15 19.51
N HIS A 33 -6.90 -1.17 18.24
CA HIS A 33 -7.82 -1.13 17.09
C HIS A 33 -8.47 -2.49 16.75
N SER A 34 -7.79 -3.60 17.04
CA SER A 34 -8.26 -4.96 16.77
C SER A 34 -9.47 -5.40 17.59
N LYS A 35 -9.83 -4.69 18.67
CA LYS A 35 -11.11 -4.90 19.37
C LYS A 35 -12.32 -4.43 18.55
N PHE A 36 -12.12 -3.70 17.45
CA PHE A 36 -13.20 -3.11 16.66
C PHE A 36 -13.69 -4.00 15.50
N GLN A 37 -13.01 -5.09 15.12
CA GLN A 37 -13.41 -5.81 13.90
C GLN A 37 -13.06 -7.31 13.85
N VAL A 38 -13.28 -8.05 14.93
CA VAL A 38 -13.17 -9.53 14.91
C VAL A 38 -14.41 -10.26 14.38
N ASN A 39 -15.44 -9.54 13.92
CA ASN A 39 -16.74 -10.15 13.61
C ASN A 39 -17.12 -10.26 12.13
N ASN A 40 -16.27 -9.94 11.15
CA ASN A 40 -16.61 -10.18 9.74
C ASN A 40 -15.42 -10.69 8.91
N LEU A 41 -15.31 -12.02 8.78
CA LEU A 41 -14.57 -12.66 7.68
C LEU A 41 -15.33 -12.34 6.37
N GLY A 42 -15.01 -11.22 5.71
CA GLY A 42 -15.73 -10.82 4.50
C GLY A 42 -15.05 -9.84 3.56
N GLY A 43 -13.83 -9.37 3.87
CA GLY A 43 -13.08 -8.49 2.97
C GLY A 43 -11.60 -8.45 3.36
N PHE A 44 -10.70 -8.65 2.40
CA PHE A 44 -9.29 -8.34 2.58
C PHE A 44 -9.14 -6.82 2.60
N ASP A 45 -9.27 -6.21 3.78
CA ASP A 45 -8.90 -4.82 3.97
C ASP A 45 -7.39 -4.66 3.66
N PRO A 46 -6.98 -3.73 2.78
CA PRO A 46 -5.58 -3.40 2.53
C PRO A 46 -4.75 -3.24 3.81
N VAL A 47 -5.34 -2.81 4.91
CA VAL A 47 -4.70 -2.67 6.22
C VAL A 47 -4.11 -4.00 6.73
N TRP A 48 -4.83 -5.12 6.58
CA TRP A 48 -4.32 -6.43 7.01
C TRP A 48 -3.07 -6.85 6.22
N LEU A 49 -3.02 -6.55 4.93
CA LEU A 49 -1.86 -6.81 4.08
C LEU A 49 -0.64 -6.04 4.59
N PHE A 50 -0.79 -4.75 4.88
CA PHE A 50 0.30 -3.93 5.42
C PHE A 50 0.81 -4.45 6.78
N ILE A 51 -0.10 -4.91 7.65
CA ILE A 51 0.27 -5.49 8.95
C ILE A 51 1.11 -6.75 8.78
N VAL A 52 0.67 -7.67 7.91
CA VAL A 52 1.40 -8.94 7.67
C VAL A 52 2.77 -8.66 7.06
N VAL A 53 2.84 -7.82 6.02
CA VAL A 53 4.11 -7.46 5.38
C VAL A 53 5.05 -6.77 6.37
N GLY A 54 4.55 -5.78 7.11
CA GLY A 54 5.33 -5.08 8.14
C GLY A 54 5.85 -6.01 9.24
N GLY A 55 5.03 -6.97 9.68
CA GLY A 55 5.41 -7.98 10.66
C GLY A 55 6.53 -8.90 10.17
N VAL A 56 6.42 -9.39 8.93
CA VAL A 56 7.48 -10.22 8.30
C VAL A 56 8.78 -9.44 8.18
N MET A 57 8.72 -8.20 7.69
CA MET A 57 9.90 -7.34 7.56
C MET A 57 10.57 -7.05 8.91
N PHE A 58 9.79 -6.85 9.97
CA PHE A 58 10.30 -6.66 11.32
C PHE A 58 11.05 -7.88 11.84
N ILE A 59 10.48 -9.09 11.68
CA ILE A 59 11.13 -10.34 12.11
C ILE A 59 12.44 -10.56 11.35
N LEU A 60 12.44 -10.34 10.03
CA LEU A 60 13.65 -10.48 9.21
C LEU A 60 14.72 -9.46 9.60
N GLY A 61 14.35 -8.20 9.81
CA GLY A 61 15.27 -7.16 10.28
C GLY A 61 15.88 -7.52 11.65
N PHE A 62 15.05 -7.99 12.59
CA PHE A 62 15.51 -8.40 13.91
C PHE A 62 16.47 -9.60 13.84
N ALA A 63 16.13 -10.63 13.06
CA ALA A 63 16.97 -11.79 12.84
C ALA A 63 18.31 -11.42 12.17
N GLY A 64 18.29 -10.56 11.16
CA GLY A 64 19.50 -10.07 10.48
C GLY A 64 20.42 -9.30 11.43
N CYS A 65 19.86 -8.34 12.18
CA CYS A 65 20.64 -7.54 13.13
C CYS A 65 21.22 -8.36 14.29
N ILE A 66 20.42 -9.20 14.95
CA ILE A 66 20.92 -10.05 16.04
C ILE A 66 21.87 -11.12 15.51
N GLY A 67 21.58 -11.69 14.35
CA GLY A 67 22.47 -12.64 13.68
C GLY A 67 23.87 -12.06 13.47
N ALA A 68 23.96 -10.81 13.00
CA ALA A 68 25.22 -10.12 12.83
C ALA A 68 25.90 -9.78 14.17
N LEU A 69 25.17 -9.20 15.13
CA LEU A 69 25.74 -8.76 16.42
C LEU A 69 26.18 -9.90 17.33
N ARG A 70 25.47 -11.04 17.29
CA ARG A 70 25.78 -12.23 18.11
C ARG A 70 26.60 -13.25 17.34
N GLU A 71 27.03 -12.94 16.12
CA GLU A 71 27.75 -13.85 15.22
C GLU A 71 27.03 -15.22 15.11
N ASN A 72 25.69 -15.19 15.15
CA ASN A 72 24.86 -16.38 15.15
C ASN A 72 24.56 -16.80 13.72
N THR A 73 25.34 -17.76 13.23
CA THR A 73 25.21 -18.31 11.87
C THR A 73 23.83 -18.87 11.53
N LEU A 74 23.05 -19.35 12.52
CA LEU A 74 21.71 -19.86 12.27
C LEU A 74 20.74 -18.73 11.89
N LEU A 75 20.79 -17.62 12.63
CA LEU A 75 19.95 -16.44 12.36
C LEU A 75 20.34 -15.76 11.04
N LEU A 76 21.63 -15.66 10.74
CA LEU A 76 22.11 -15.11 9.47
C LEU A 76 21.68 -15.97 8.27
N LYS A 77 21.72 -17.31 8.41
CA LYS A 77 21.19 -18.22 7.38
C LYS A 77 19.68 -18.06 7.21
N PHE A 78 18.92 -18.00 8.30
CA PHE A 78 17.48 -17.76 8.26
C PHE A 78 17.17 -16.48 7.50
N PHE A 79 17.81 -15.36 7.87
CA PHE A 79 17.67 -14.08 7.19
C PHE A 79 17.97 -14.18 5.69
N SER A 80 19.10 -14.79 5.31
CA SER A 80 19.50 -14.91 3.91
C SER A 80 18.57 -15.80 3.10
N VAL A 81 18.07 -16.91 3.65
CA VAL A 81 17.13 -17.80 2.95
C VAL A 81 15.81 -17.09 2.69
N PHE A 82 15.26 -16.38 3.69
CA PHE A 82 14.00 -15.66 3.53
C PHE A 82 14.13 -14.47 2.56
N LEU A 83 15.25 -13.72 2.58
CA LEU A 83 15.50 -12.71 1.55
C LEU A 83 15.56 -13.33 0.15
N GLY A 84 16.19 -14.50 0.00
CA GLY A 84 16.20 -15.22 -1.27
C GLY A 84 14.80 -15.64 -1.72
N LEU A 85 13.97 -16.14 -0.80
CA LEU A 85 12.57 -16.49 -1.10
C LEU A 85 11.76 -15.26 -1.54
N ILE A 86 11.91 -14.12 -0.84
CA ILE A 86 11.24 -12.87 -1.20
C ILE A 86 11.69 -12.40 -2.59
N PHE A 87 12.98 -12.47 -2.90
CA PHE A 87 13.50 -12.11 -4.22
C PHE A 87 12.87 -12.93 -5.35
N PHE A 88 12.76 -14.25 -5.19
CA PHE A 88 12.10 -15.09 -6.19
C PHE A 88 10.59 -14.82 -6.29
N LEU A 89 9.93 -14.53 -5.17
CA LEU A 89 8.52 -14.13 -5.17
C LEU A 89 8.32 -12.80 -5.89
N GLU A 90 9.19 -11.82 -5.67
CA GLU A 90 9.16 -10.51 -6.33
C GLU A 90 9.37 -10.64 -7.84
N LEU A 91 10.36 -11.42 -8.27
CA LEU A 91 10.60 -11.71 -9.68
C LEU A 91 9.39 -12.39 -10.32
N THR A 92 8.84 -13.41 -9.65
CA THR A 92 7.67 -14.15 -10.13
C THR A 92 6.44 -13.25 -10.21
N ALA A 93 6.19 -12.44 -9.17
CA ALA A 93 5.09 -11.48 -9.14
C ALA A 93 5.21 -10.44 -10.26
N GLY A 94 6.41 -9.91 -10.51
CA GLY A 94 6.67 -8.96 -11.60
C GLY A 94 6.38 -9.57 -12.98
N ILE A 95 6.83 -10.81 -13.21
CA ILE A 95 6.55 -11.53 -14.47
C ILE A 95 5.05 -11.78 -14.62
N LEU A 96 4.39 -12.31 -13.58
CA LEU A 96 2.95 -12.58 -13.60
C LEU A 96 2.13 -11.30 -13.81
N ALA A 97 2.53 -10.19 -13.19
CA ALA A 97 1.85 -8.90 -13.37
C ALA A 97 1.89 -8.41 -14.82
N PHE A 98 3.01 -8.64 -15.51
CA PHE A 98 3.15 -8.29 -16.92
C PHE A 98 2.35 -9.24 -17.83
N VAL A 99 2.43 -10.56 -17.58
CA VAL A 99 1.76 -11.58 -18.40
C VAL A 99 0.24 -11.53 -18.25
N PHE A 100 -0.26 -11.32 -17.03
CA PHE A 100 -1.69 -11.35 -16.70
C PHE A 100 -2.29 -9.95 -16.50
N LYS A 101 -1.78 -8.94 -17.21
CA LYS A 101 -2.24 -7.55 -17.07
C LYS A 101 -3.76 -7.37 -17.24
N ASP A 102 -4.35 -8.10 -18.19
CA ASP A 102 -5.79 -7.96 -18.50
C ASP A 102 -6.63 -8.58 -17.38
N TRP A 103 -6.20 -9.73 -16.85
CA TRP A 103 -6.82 -10.35 -15.67
C TRP A 103 -6.71 -9.46 -14.43
N ILE A 104 -5.56 -8.80 -14.22
CA ILE A 104 -5.38 -7.83 -13.12
C ILE A 104 -6.34 -6.66 -13.28
N LYS A 105 -6.52 -6.15 -14.51
CA LYS A 105 -7.48 -5.09 -14.81
C LYS A 105 -8.91 -5.50 -14.47
N ASP A 106 -9.31 -6.71 -14.83
CA ASP A 106 -10.63 -7.25 -14.49
C ASP A 106 -10.81 -7.41 -12.98
N GLN A 107 -9.77 -7.88 -12.29
CA GLN A 107 -9.79 -8.01 -10.83
C GLN A 107 -9.87 -6.65 -10.13
N LEU A 108 -9.15 -5.64 -10.65
CA LEU A 108 -9.23 -4.26 -10.16
C LEU A 108 -10.62 -3.67 -10.37
N ASN A 109 -11.21 -3.90 -11.55
CA ASN A 109 -12.58 -3.49 -11.85
C ASN A 109 -13.60 -4.14 -10.89
N PHE A 110 -13.49 -5.45 -10.68
CA PHE A 110 -14.33 -6.17 -9.72
C PHE A 110 -14.15 -5.61 -8.29
N PHE A 111 -12.91 -5.37 -7.88
CA PHE A 111 -12.58 -4.80 -6.59
C PHE A 111 -13.22 -3.41 -6.41
N ILE A 112 -13.01 -2.48 -7.34
CA ILE A 112 -13.58 -1.12 -7.24
C ILE A 112 -15.11 -1.19 -7.22
N ASN A 113 -15.74 -1.98 -8.09
CA ASN A 113 -17.20 -2.10 -8.12
C ASN A 113 -17.78 -2.68 -6.83
N ASN A 114 -17.13 -3.68 -6.24
CA ASN A 114 -17.57 -4.24 -4.97
C ASN A 114 -17.45 -3.22 -3.82
N ASN A 115 -16.38 -2.44 -3.85
CA ASN A 115 -16.14 -1.38 -2.89
C ASN A 115 -17.10 -0.19 -3.06
N VAL A 116 -17.46 0.18 -4.30
CA VAL A 116 -18.50 1.19 -4.59
C VAL A 116 -19.86 0.75 -4.03
N LYS A 117 -20.22 -0.54 -4.11
CA LYS A 117 -21.45 -1.06 -3.49
C LYS A 117 -21.47 -0.85 -1.97
N ALA A 118 -20.34 -1.09 -1.31
CA ALA A 118 -20.18 -0.97 0.14
C ALA A 118 -19.74 0.43 0.63
N TYR A 119 -19.70 1.44 -0.25
CA TYR A 119 -19.11 2.76 0.04
C TYR A 119 -19.64 3.45 1.31
N ARG A 120 -20.92 3.27 1.65
CA ARG A 120 -21.54 3.86 2.85
C ARG A 120 -21.56 2.93 4.07
N ASP A 121 -21.14 1.68 3.91
CA ASP A 121 -21.20 0.67 4.97
C ASP A 121 -19.95 0.71 5.88
N ASP A 122 -18.82 1.20 5.35
CA ASP A 122 -17.54 1.28 6.07
C ASP A 122 -16.84 2.63 5.80
N ILE A 123 -16.47 3.33 6.87
CA ILE A 123 -15.84 4.66 6.80
C ILE A 123 -14.41 4.59 6.27
N ASP A 124 -13.69 3.50 6.54
CA ASP A 124 -12.32 3.31 6.07
C ASP A 124 -12.32 3.06 4.57
N LEU A 125 -13.31 2.30 4.10
CA LEU A 125 -13.53 2.10 2.68
C LEU A 125 -13.94 3.40 1.96
N GLN A 126 -14.79 4.19 2.59
CA GLN A 126 -15.22 5.49 2.06
C GLN A 126 -14.00 6.39 1.83
N ASN A 127 -13.14 6.53 2.84
CA ASN A 127 -11.92 7.34 2.77
C ASN A 127 -10.95 6.84 1.69
N LEU A 128 -10.82 5.53 1.52
CA LEU A 128 -9.96 4.94 0.50
C LEU A 128 -10.45 5.26 -0.92
N ILE A 129 -11.75 5.10 -1.19
CA ILE A 129 -12.34 5.44 -2.49
C ILE A 129 -12.21 6.94 -2.75
N ASP A 130 -12.52 7.77 -1.75
CA ASP A 130 -12.46 9.23 -1.89
C ASP A 130 -11.02 9.69 -2.20
N PHE A 131 -10.03 9.15 -1.50
CA PHE A 131 -8.62 9.40 -1.79
C PHE A 131 -8.25 8.98 -3.21
N ALA A 132 -8.64 7.78 -3.65
CA ALA A 132 -8.29 7.29 -4.98
C ALA A 132 -8.91 8.15 -6.10
N GLN A 133 -10.17 8.57 -5.92
CA GLN A 133 -10.91 9.41 -6.88
C GLN A 133 -10.31 10.80 -7.00
N GLU A 134 -9.96 11.43 -5.87
CA GLU A 134 -9.28 12.72 -5.87
C GLU A 134 -7.86 12.62 -6.47
N TYR A 135 -7.09 11.62 -6.04
CA TYR A 135 -5.68 11.47 -6.43
C TYR A 135 -5.51 11.21 -7.94
N TRP A 136 -6.36 10.35 -8.51
CA TRP A 136 -6.31 10.05 -9.95
C TRP A 136 -7.28 10.88 -10.79
N SER A 137 -8.01 11.82 -10.17
CA SER A 137 -8.99 12.67 -10.86
C SER A 137 -9.94 11.83 -11.72
N CYS A 138 -10.59 10.87 -11.07
CA CYS A 138 -11.43 9.84 -11.67
C CYS A 138 -12.72 9.65 -10.87
N CYS A 139 -13.72 9.01 -11.47
CA CYS A 139 -14.97 8.69 -10.80
C CYS A 139 -15.47 7.30 -11.23
N GLY A 140 -15.79 6.46 -10.26
CA GLY A 140 -16.18 5.05 -10.50
C GLY A 140 -15.03 4.19 -11.06
N ALA A 141 -15.35 2.96 -11.47
CA ALA A 141 -14.37 2.04 -12.04
C ALA A 141 -14.05 2.39 -13.50
N HIS A 142 -15.08 2.50 -14.33
CA HIS A 142 -15.07 2.92 -15.74
C HIS A 142 -15.64 4.32 -15.93
N GLY A 143 -16.51 4.77 -15.04
CA GLY A 143 -17.03 6.14 -15.06
C GLY A 143 -18.08 6.42 -13.97
N PRO A 144 -18.67 7.63 -13.98
CA PRO A 144 -19.65 8.06 -12.99
C PRO A 144 -20.89 7.16 -12.89
N ASP A 145 -21.25 6.45 -13.96
CA ASP A 145 -22.44 5.60 -13.98
C ASP A 145 -22.31 4.32 -13.15
N ASP A 146 -21.09 3.91 -12.78
CA ASP A 146 -20.86 2.77 -11.89
C ASP A 146 -21.46 2.99 -10.49
N TRP A 147 -21.70 4.26 -10.11
CA TRP A 147 -22.41 4.62 -8.90
C TRP A 147 -23.88 4.14 -8.88
N ASN A 148 -24.42 3.66 -10.01
CA ASN A 148 -25.69 2.94 -10.01
C ASN A 148 -25.64 1.61 -9.24
N LEU A 149 -24.46 1.03 -9.02
CA LEU A 149 -24.30 -0.18 -8.22
C LEU A 149 -24.55 0.07 -6.72
N ASN A 150 -24.38 1.31 -6.25
CA ASN A 150 -24.59 1.66 -4.85
C ASN A 150 -26.06 2.02 -4.57
N ILE A 151 -26.60 1.51 -3.46
CA ILE A 151 -28.02 1.70 -3.09
C ILE A 151 -28.42 3.17 -2.88
N TYR A 152 -27.50 4.03 -2.42
CA TYR A 152 -27.77 5.44 -2.14
C TYR A 152 -27.67 6.32 -3.39
N PHE A 153 -26.80 5.97 -4.34
CA PHE A 153 -26.59 6.76 -5.56
C PHE A 153 -27.40 6.25 -6.75
N ASN A 154 -28.00 5.07 -6.68
CA ASN A 154 -28.76 4.47 -7.77
C ASN A 154 -29.84 5.41 -8.34
N CYS A 155 -29.84 5.59 -9.67
CA CYS A 155 -30.72 6.52 -10.39
C CYS A 155 -32.19 6.10 -10.52
N THR A 156 -32.60 4.94 -10.02
CA THR A 156 -33.99 4.47 -10.16
C THR A 156 -34.96 5.45 -9.51
N ASP A 157 -36.08 5.78 -10.19
CA ASP A 157 -37.07 6.76 -9.70
C ASP A 157 -37.67 6.43 -8.33
N ARG A 158 -37.64 5.16 -7.95
CA ARG A 158 -38.13 4.66 -6.65
C ARG A 158 -37.13 4.83 -5.51
N ASN A 159 -35.89 5.25 -5.80
CA ASN A 159 -34.86 5.42 -4.77
C ASN A 159 -35.18 6.67 -3.92
N PRO A 160 -35.45 6.51 -2.60
CA PRO A 160 -35.76 7.65 -1.73
C PRO A 160 -34.52 8.45 -1.33
N SER A 161 -33.31 8.00 -1.68
CA SER A 161 -32.06 8.66 -1.31
C SER A 161 -31.95 10.07 -1.90
N ARG A 162 -31.48 11.02 -1.08
CA ARG A 162 -31.19 12.39 -1.53
C ARG A 162 -30.00 12.44 -2.50
N GLU A 163 -29.12 11.44 -2.43
CA GLU A 163 -27.93 11.31 -3.29
C GLU A 163 -28.21 10.54 -4.59
N ARG A 164 -29.48 10.22 -4.89
CA ARG A 164 -29.85 9.51 -6.13
C ARG A 164 -29.35 10.27 -7.35
N CYS A 165 -28.90 9.54 -8.36
CA CYS A 165 -28.28 10.15 -9.55
C CYS A 165 -27.11 11.08 -9.26
N GLY A 166 -26.53 11.01 -8.07
CA GLY A 166 -25.34 11.72 -7.74
C GLY A 166 -24.08 10.85 -7.82
N VAL A 167 -22.97 11.46 -7.44
CA VAL A 167 -21.69 10.82 -7.15
C VAL A 167 -21.13 11.44 -5.86
N PRO A 168 -20.19 10.78 -5.17
CA PRO A 168 -19.55 11.40 -4.01
C PRO A 168 -18.78 12.66 -4.36
N PHE A 169 -18.53 13.49 -3.35
CA PHE A 169 -17.81 14.76 -3.50
C PHE A 169 -16.38 14.57 -4.02
N SER A 170 -15.76 13.42 -3.78
CA SER A 170 -14.41 13.08 -4.25
C SER A 170 -14.32 12.96 -5.78
N CYS A 171 -15.44 12.74 -6.47
CA CYS A 171 -15.51 12.79 -7.94
C CYS A 171 -15.53 14.22 -8.51
N CYS A 172 -15.59 15.26 -7.67
CA CYS A 172 -15.81 16.62 -8.15
C CYS A 172 -14.53 17.34 -8.51
N ILE A 173 -14.63 18.17 -9.55
CA ILE A 173 -13.53 19.02 -10.00
C ILE A 173 -13.40 20.19 -9.03
N LYS A 174 -12.21 20.37 -8.47
CA LYS A 174 -11.88 21.51 -7.61
C LYS A 174 -11.65 22.76 -8.47
N ASP A 175 -12.34 23.86 -8.16
CA ASP A 175 -12.11 25.14 -8.83
C ASP A 175 -10.82 25.77 -8.26
N PRO A 176 -9.79 26.06 -9.09
CA PRO A 176 -8.56 26.67 -8.61
C PRO A 176 -8.75 28.11 -8.08
N ALA A 177 -9.89 28.76 -8.31
CA ALA A 177 -10.21 30.08 -7.77
C ALA A 177 -10.91 30.03 -6.41
N GLU A 178 -11.40 28.88 -5.97
CA GLU A 178 -12.10 28.70 -4.69
C GLU A 178 -11.37 27.69 -3.79
N ASP A 179 -10.95 28.14 -2.61
CA ASP A 179 -10.27 27.26 -1.63
C ASP A 179 -11.21 26.22 -0.98
N VAL A 180 -12.52 26.33 -1.19
CA VAL A 180 -13.54 25.46 -0.56
C VAL A 180 -14.09 24.49 -1.61
N ILE A 181 -13.94 23.19 -1.35
CA ILE A 181 -14.51 22.14 -2.19
C ILE A 181 -16.04 22.23 -2.09
N ASN A 182 -16.72 22.45 -3.22
CA ASN A 182 -18.17 22.38 -3.29
C ASN A 182 -18.63 20.93 -3.08
N THR A 183 -18.98 20.55 -1.86
CA THR A 183 -19.44 19.18 -1.54
C THR A 183 -20.81 18.84 -2.14
N GLN A 184 -21.52 19.82 -2.71
CA GLN A 184 -22.81 19.63 -3.36
C GLN A 184 -22.72 19.41 -4.88
N CYS A 185 -21.53 19.54 -5.47
CA CYS A 185 -21.24 19.30 -6.89
C CYS A 185 -21.79 17.98 -7.45
N GLY A 186 -21.81 16.93 -6.61
CA GLY A 186 -22.16 15.58 -7.03
C GLY A 186 -23.65 15.31 -7.02
N TYR A 187 -24.50 16.19 -6.46
CA TYR A 187 -25.94 15.95 -6.37
C TYR A 187 -26.63 16.15 -7.72
N ASP A 188 -27.50 15.20 -8.09
CA ASP A 188 -28.28 15.20 -9.35
C ASP A 188 -27.44 15.33 -10.64
N VAL A 189 -26.09 15.28 -10.54
CA VAL A 189 -25.19 15.58 -11.66
C VAL A 189 -25.36 14.62 -12.83
N ARG A 190 -25.74 13.36 -12.56
CA ARG A 190 -25.99 12.36 -13.60
C ARG A 190 -27.37 12.49 -14.28
N GLN A 191 -28.19 13.46 -13.87
CA GLN A 191 -29.41 13.82 -14.62
C GLN A 191 -29.11 14.79 -15.77
N HIS A 192 -27.99 15.51 -15.71
CA HIS A 192 -27.57 16.43 -16.77
C HIS A 192 -26.99 15.68 -17.98
N VAL A 193 -26.91 16.35 -19.12
CA VAL A 193 -26.30 15.83 -20.35
C VAL A 193 -24.80 15.67 -20.14
N GLU A 194 -24.19 14.62 -20.71
CA GLU A 194 -22.79 14.24 -20.50
C GLU A 194 -21.78 15.40 -20.71
N LEU A 195 -22.06 16.28 -21.66
CA LEU A 195 -21.21 17.47 -21.95
C LEU A 195 -21.20 18.48 -20.80
N ASP A 196 -22.30 18.60 -20.05
CA ASP A 196 -22.39 19.50 -18.91
C ASP A 196 -21.73 18.88 -17.67
N ARG A 197 -21.79 17.55 -17.52
CA ARG A 197 -21.16 16.82 -16.40
C ARG A 197 -19.66 17.04 -16.30
N GLN A 198 -18.98 17.10 -17.44
CA GLN A 198 -17.52 17.27 -17.53
C GLN A 198 -17.01 18.58 -16.91
N ARG A 199 -17.89 19.55 -16.67
CA ARG A 199 -17.53 20.82 -16.00
C ARG A 199 -17.52 20.72 -14.48
N PHE A 200 -18.23 19.74 -13.92
CA PHE A 200 -18.45 19.63 -12.48
C PHE A 200 -17.77 18.39 -11.86
N ILE A 201 -17.67 17.30 -12.63
CA ILE A 201 -17.15 16.02 -12.13
C ILE A 201 -16.12 15.40 -13.09
N TYR A 202 -15.25 14.57 -12.53
CA TYR A 202 -14.40 13.68 -13.30
C TYR A 202 -15.23 12.60 -13.98
N THR A 203 -15.16 12.49 -15.31
CA THR A 203 -15.91 11.50 -16.08
C THR A 203 -15.11 10.25 -16.44
N LYS A 204 -13.80 10.26 -16.17
CA LYS A 204 -12.91 9.12 -16.45
C LYS A 204 -12.99 8.10 -15.32
N GLY A 205 -13.06 6.82 -15.66
CA GLY A 205 -12.95 5.72 -14.70
C GLY A 205 -11.57 5.58 -14.07
N CYS A 206 -11.54 5.18 -12.81
CA CYS A 206 -10.31 4.98 -12.06
C CYS A 206 -9.46 3.81 -12.56
N VAL A 207 -10.07 2.76 -13.13
CA VAL A 207 -9.31 1.63 -13.71
C VAL A 207 -8.48 2.09 -14.90
N GLY A 208 -9.08 2.86 -15.79
CA GLY A 208 -8.38 3.40 -16.97
C GLY A 208 -7.33 4.46 -16.60
N GLN A 209 -7.63 5.31 -15.60
CA GLN A 209 -6.66 6.30 -15.11
C GLN A 209 -5.47 5.65 -14.40
N PHE A 210 -5.69 4.59 -13.62
CA PHE A 210 -4.63 3.80 -13.02
C PHE A 210 -3.74 3.13 -14.08
N GLU A 211 -4.35 2.52 -15.10
CA GLU A 211 -3.61 1.93 -16.22
C GLU A 211 -2.73 2.97 -16.94
N LYS A 212 -3.31 4.14 -17.22
CA LYS A 212 -2.57 5.25 -17.84
C LYS A 212 -1.42 5.72 -16.95
N TRP A 213 -1.67 5.92 -15.66
CA TRP A 213 -0.63 6.31 -14.71
C TRP A 213 0.51 5.28 -14.66
N LEU A 214 0.19 3.99 -14.68
CA LEU A 214 1.18 2.92 -14.69
C LEU A 214 2.02 2.94 -15.96
N GLN A 215 1.40 3.17 -17.13
CA GLN A 215 2.11 3.29 -18.40
C GLN A 215 3.04 4.51 -18.43
N ASP A 216 2.55 5.67 -17.96
CA ASP A 216 3.32 6.92 -17.91
C ASP A 216 4.49 6.84 -16.93
N ASN A 217 4.36 6.06 -15.85
CA ASN A 217 5.36 5.93 -14.78
C ASN A 217 6.09 4.58 -14.78
N LEU A 218 5.99 3.79 -15.86
CA LEU A 218 6.53 2.43 -15.92
C LEU A 218 8.03 2.38 -15.59
N ILE A 219 8.80 3.38 -16.05
CA ILE A 219 10.24 3.46 -15.80
C ILE A 219 10.52 3.62 -14.30
N ILE A 220 9.76 4.47 -13.61
CA ILE A 220 9.93 4.71 -12.17
C ILE A 220 9.57 3.45 -11.40
N VAL A 221 8.44 2.82 -11.73
CA VAL A 221 7.99 1.59 -11.09
C VAL A 221 9.02 0.46 -11.29
N ALA A 222 9.47 0.23 -12.52
CA ALA A 222 10.51 -0.76 -12.82
C ALA A 222 11.82 -0.46 -12.08
N GLY A 223 12.22 0.82 -12.01
CA GLY A 223 13.39 1.27 -11.26
C GLY A 223 13.30 0.94 -9.77
N VAL A 224 12.13 1.10 -9.16
CA VAL A 224 11.89 0.72 -7.75
C VAL A 224 12.04 -0.79 -7.55
N PHE A 225 11.42 -1.61 -8.40
CA PHE A 225 11.57 -3.08 -8.33
C PHE A 225 13.03 -3.52 -8.49
N VAL A 226 13.75 -2.98 -9.47
CA VAL A 226 15.18 -3.28 -9.64
C VAL A 226 16.00 -2.83 -8.44
N GLY A 227 15.69 -1.66 -7.87
CA GLY A 227 16.36 -1.16 -6.67
C GLY A 227 16.16 -2.08 -5.46
N ILE A 228 14.94 -2.55 -5.23
CA ILE A 228 14.61 -3.50 -4.15
C ILE A 228 15.35 -4.82 -4.38
N ALA A 229 15.30 -5.36 -5.59
CA ALA A 229 16.01 -6.58 -5.98
C ALA A 229 17.53 -6.49 -5.71
N LEU A 230 18.17 -5.38 -6.08
CA LEU A 230 19.60 -5.17 -5.83
C LEU A 230 19.93 -5.08 -4.33
N LEU A 231 19.08 -4.40 -3.54
CA LEU A 231 19.25 -4.32 -2.09
C LEU A 231 19.13 -5.70 -1.41
N GLN A 232 18.21 -6.54 -1.88
CA GLN A 232 18.09 -7.92 -1.40
C GLN A 232 19.32 -8.75 -1.71
N ILE A 233 19.81 -8.70 -2.97
CA ILE A 233 21.04 -9.41 -3.39
C ILE A 233 22.22 -8.96 -2.53
N PHE A 234 22.38 -7.65 -2.32
CA PHE A 234 23.43 -7.12 -1.48
C PHE A 234 23.34 -7.63 -0.04
N GLY A 235 22.14 -7.63 0.56
CA GLY A 235 21.90 -8.18 1.89
C GLY A 235 22.23 -9.68 2.01
N ILE A 236 21.90 -10.46 0.99
CA ILE A 236 22.24 -11.90 0.91
C ILE A 236 23.76 -12.08 0.86
N CYS A 237 24.45 -11.36 -0.02
CA CYS A 237 25.91 -11.45 -0.14
C CYS A 237 26.61 -11.12 1.18
N LEU A 238 26.20 -10.03 1.85
CA LEU A 238 26.76 -9.66 3.16
C LEU A 238 26.52 -10.74 4.22
N ALA A 239 25.31 -11.28 4.30
CA ALA A 239 24.98 -12.31 5.26
C ALA A 239 25.79 -13.60 5.03
N GLN A 240 25.95 -14.02 3.77
CA GLN A 240 26.72 -15.21 3.42
C GLN A 240 28.23 -15.01 3.67
N ASN A 241 28.78 -13.85 3.32
CA ASN A 241 30.17 -13.51 3.61
C ASN A 241 30.44 -13.55 5.12
N LEU A 242 29.58 -12.91 5.93
CA LEU A 242 29.71 -12.93 7.38
C LEU A 242 29.61 -14.35 7.96
N VAL A 243 28.71 -15.19 7.43
CA VAL A 243 28.61 -16.59 7.83
C VAL A 243 29.88 -17.38 7.48
N SER A 244 30.49 -17.10 6.32
CA SER A 244 31.76 -17.72 5.91
C SER A 244 32.89 -17.31 6.87
N ASP A 245 33.00 -16.03 7.18
CA ASP A 245 34.02 -15.49 8.08
C ASP A 245 33.91 -16.09 9.49
N ILE A 246 32.70 -16.16 10.05
CA ILE A 246 32.45 -16.76 11.37
C ILE A 246 32.87 -18.25 11.38
N ARG A 247 32.60 -19.00 10.30
CA ARG A 247 33.02 -20.40 10.22
C ARG A 247 34.52 -20.54 10.09
N ALA A 248 35.18 -19.68 9.30
CA ALA A 248 36.64 -19.70 9.15
C ALA A 248 37.33 -19.41 10.48
N VAL A 249 36.85 -18.42 11.24
CA VAL A 249 37.35 -18.14 12.59
C VAL A 249 37.17 -19.37 13.48
N LYS A 250 35.96 -19.95 13.55
CA LYS A 250 35.69 -21.14 14.38
C LYS A 250 36.49 -22.38 14.00
N ALA A 251 36.91 -22.52 12.75
CA ALA A 251 37.73 -23.65 12.30
C ALA A 251 39.22 -23.51 12.71
N ASN A 252 39.65 -22.30 13.04
CA ASN A 252 41.02 -22.00 13.49
C ASN A 252 41.19 -22.09 15.02
N TRP A 253 40.12 -22.38 15.77
CA TRP A 253 40.13 -22.61 17.22
C TRP A 253 39.83 -24.08 17.52
#